data_AF-A0A3S4JBC6-F1
#
_entry.id   AF-A0A3S4JBC6-F1
#
_cell.length_a   1.000
_cell.length_b   1.000
_cell.length_c   1.000
_cell.angle_alpha   90.00
_cell.angle_beta   90.00
_cell.angle_gamma   90.00
#
_symmetry.space_group_name_H-M   'P 1'
#
loop_
_entity.id
_entity.type
_entity.pdbx_description
1 polymer ?
#
loop_
_entity_poly.entity_id
_entity_poly.type
_entity_poly.pdbx_seq_one_letter_code
_entity_poly.pdbx_strand_id
1 'polypeptide(L)' 'MDFADLKAAFKPTYDRLDHYYLNDIPGLSNPTSEVLAKWIWDQVKPVVPLLSAVMVKETCTAGCVYRGE' A
#
# COMPACT_ATOMS: atom_id res chain seq x y z
N MET A 1 -16.92 0.67 -9.75
CA MET A 1 -15.55 1.18 -9.97
C MET A 1 -14.87 0.23 -10.92
N ASP A 2 -14.29 0.76 -11.99
CA ASP A 2 -13.52 -0.05 -12.95
C ASP A 2 -12.14 -0.41 -12.34
N PHE A 3 -11.53 -1.49 -12.82
CA PHE A 3 -10.14 -1.81 -12.48
C PHE A 3 -9.16 -0.71 -12.93
N ALA A 4 -9.44 -0.05 -14.06
CA ALA A 4 -8.65 1.08 -14.53
C ALA A 4 -8.69 2.27 -13.56
N ASP A 5 -9.87 2.56 -12.99
CA ASP A 5 -10.02 3.61 -11.96
C ASP A 5 -9.19 3.28 -10.72
N LEU A 6 -9.17 2.02 -10.30
CA LEU A 6 -8.41 1.59 -9.11
C LEU A 6 -6.91 1.72 -9.35
N LYS A 7 -6.44 1.31 -10.54
CA LYS A 7 -5.05 1.50 -10.94
C LYS A 7 -4.67 2.97 -10.98
N ALA A 8 -5.53 3.83 -11.50
CA ALA A 8 -5.29 5.27 -11.54
C ALA A 8 -5.24 5.88 -10.13
N ALA A 9 -6.15 5.48 -9.24
CA ALA A 9 -6.18 5.95 -7.85
C ALA A 9 -4.94 5.51 -7.06
N PHE A 10 -4.41 4.31 -7.31
CA PHE A 10 -3.21 3.80 -6.63
C PHE A 10 -1.90 4.34 -7.20
N LYS A 11 -1.89 4.79 -8.46
CA LYS A 11 -0.67 5.19 -9.18
C LYS A 11 0.21 6.20 -8.41
N PRO A 12 -0.31 7.26 -7.77
CA PRO A 12 0.52 8.20 -7.00
C PRO A 12 1.26 7.54 -5.83
N THR A 13 0.64 6.54 -5.20
CA THR A 13 1.26 5.77 -4.12
C THR A 13 2.30 4.80 -4.67
N TYR A 14 1.98 4.12 -5.78
CA TYR A 14 2.89 3.20 -6.47
C TYR A 14 4.17 3.89 -6.94
N ASP A 15 4.06 5.07 -7.56
CA ASP A 15 5.18 5.84 -8.08
C ASP A 15 6.16 6.32 -6.99
N ARG A 16 5.74 6.28 -5.71
CA ARG A 16 6.61 6.55 -4.54
C ARG A 16 7.34 5.32 -4.02
N LEU A 17 6.87 4.12 -4.37
CA LEU A 17 7.39 2.84 -3.85
C LEU A 17 8.31 2.15 -4.86
N ASP A 18 7.92 2.14 -6.13
CA ASP A 18 8.62 1.42 -7.19
C ASP A 18 9.97 2.08 -7.54
N HIS A 19 11.06 1.30 -7.55
CA HIS A 19 12.43 1.80 -7.77
C HIS A 19 12.93 2.83 -6.73
N TYR A 20 12.38 2.82 -5.50
CA TYR A 20 12.85 3.66 -4.39
C TYR A 20 13.28 2.86 -3.17
N TYR A 21 14.11 3.49 -2.33
CA TYR A 21 14.45 2.95 -1.02
C TYR A 21 13.35 3.30 -0.01
N LEU A 22 12.65 2.28 0.50
CA LEU A 22 11.45 2.48 1.32
C LEU A 22 11.72 3.24 2.62
N ASN A 23 12.90 3.07 3.22
CA ASN A 23 13.25 3.72 4.49
C ASN A 23 13.31 5.26 4.39
N ASP A 24 13.50 5.82 3.19
CA ASP A 24 13.53 7.28 2.97
C ASP A 24 12.13 7.89 2.90
N ILE A 25 11.09 7.06 2.79
CA ILE A 25 9.70 7.49 2.70
C ILE A 25 9.18 7.79 4.12
N PRO A 26 8.63 9.00 4.37
CA PRO A 26 8.03 9.32 5.67
C PRO A 26 6.95 8.32 6.07
N GLY A 27 7.08 7.76 7.28
CA GLY A 27 6.19 6.73 7.81
C GLY A 27 6.61 5.29 7.51
N LEU A 28 7.68 5.08 6.73
CA LEU A 28 8.24 3.76 6.39
C LEU A 28 9.67 3.56 6.91
N SER A 29 10.05 4.22 8.01
CA SER A 29 11.40 4.09 8.59
C SER A 29 11.75 2.65 9.00
N ASN A 30 10.74 1.84 9.32
CA ASN A 30 10.86 0.39 9.51
C ASN A 30 9.91 -0.35 8.53
N PRO A 31 10.32 -0.60 7.27
CA PRO A 31 9.43 -1.01 6.19
C PRO A 31 9.12 -2.52 6.20
N THR A 32 8.58 -3.03 7.32
CA THR A 32 8.08 -4.42 7.35
C THR A 32 6.79 -4.55 6.54
N SER A 33 6.40 -5.79 6.18
CA SER A 33 5.16 -6.05 5.43
C SER A 33 3.91 -5.49 6.12
N GLU A 34 3.86 -5.53 7.44
CA GLU A 34 2.76 -5.00 8.27
C GLU A 34 2.71 -3.46 8.22
N VAL A 35 3.87 -2.82 8.40
CA VAL A 35 3.99 -1.35 8.35
C VAL A 35 3.64 -0.85 6.95
N LEU A 36 4.13 -1.53 5.91
CA LEU A 36 3.85 -1.16 4.52
C LEU A 36 2.36 -1.36 4.17
N ALA A 37 1.73 -2.46 4.60
CA ALA A 37 0.31 -2.70 4.34
C ALA A 37 -0.58 -1.62 4.98
N LYS A 38 -0.29 -1.25 6.24
CA LYS A 38 -0.98 -0.14 6.92
C LYS A 38 -0.69 1.20 6.24
N TRP A 39 0.55 1.47 5.87
CA TRP A 39 0.91 2.72 5.21
C TRP A 39 0.19 2.89 3.87
N ILE A 40 0.16 1.84 3.03
CA ILE A 40 -0.59 1.84 1.77
C ILE A 40 -2.07 2.08 2.03
N TRP A 41 -2.64 1.44 3.05
CA TRP A 41 -4.03 1.69 3.46
C TRP A 41 -4.26 3.17 3.78
N ASP A 42 -3.41 3.78 4.61
CA ASP A 42 -3.54 5.18 5.02
C ASP A 42 -3.45 6.14 3.82
N GLN A 43 -2.65 5.81 2.79
CA GLN A 43 -2.58 6.61 1.55
C GLN A 43 -3.79 6.41 0.63
N VAL A 44 -4.33 5.19 0.54
CA VAL A 44 -5.32 4.82 -0.50
C VAL A 44 -6.77 4.92 0.01
N LYS A 45 -7.03 4.66 1.29
CA LYS A 45 -8.39 4.71 1.88
C LYS A 45 -9.11 6.06 1.65
N PRO A 46 -8.47 7.24 1.71
CA PRO A 46 -9.13 8.51 1.43
C PRO A 46 -9.62 8.66 -0.01
N VAL A 47 -8.91 8.07 -0.98
CA VAL A 47 -9.22 8.16 -2.42
C VAL A 47 -10.03 6.96 -2.93
N VAL A 48 -9.99 5.84 -2.22
CA VAL A 48 -10.81 4.64 -2.47
C VAL A 48 -11.59 4.31 -1.19
N PRO A 49 -12.72 4.98 -0.91
CA PRO A 49 -13.47 4.80 0.35
C PRO A 49 -13.96 3.36 0.58
N LEU A 50 -14.21 2.62 -0.50
CA LEU A 50 -14.66 1.22 -0.47
C LEU A 50 -13.52 0.21 -0.24
N LEU A 51 -12.26 0.67 -0.08
CA LEU A 51 -11.13 -0.20 0.24
C LEU A 51 -11.40 -0.98 1.52
N SER A 52 -11.32 -2.31 1.43
CA SER A 52 -11.63 -3.24 2.52
C SER A 52 -10.44 -4.06 3.01
N ALA A 53 -9.40 -4.21 2.18
CA ALA A 53 -8.14 -4.82 2.58
C ALA A 53 -6.98 -4.33 1.71
N VAL A 54 -5.77 -4.35 2.28
CA VAL A 54 -4.50 -4.22 1.56
C VAL A 54 -3.65 -5.45 1.88
N MET A 55 -3.15 -6.12 0.84
CA MET A 55 -2.23 -7.25 0.96
C MET A 55 -0.86 -6.85 0.42
N VAL A 56 0.18 -7.09 1.21
CA VAL A 56 1.58 -6.93 0.82
C VAL A 56 2.25 -8.28 0.88
N LYS A 57 2.98 -8.66 -0.17
CA LYS A 57 3.78 -9.88 -0.20
C LYS A 57 5.23 -9.50 -0.42
N GLU A 58 6.05 -9.70 0.60
CA GLU A 58 7.51 -9.50 0.49
C GLU A 58 8.15 -10.56 -0.41
N THR A 59 7.64 -11.79 -0.34
CA THR A 59 8.08 -12.90 -1.19
C THR A 59 6.89 -13.69 -1.73
N CYS A 60 7.15 -14.70 -2.57
CA CYS A 60 6.10 -15.56 -3.11
C CYS A 60 5.29 -16.28 -2.04
N THR A 61 5.89 -16.58 -0.88
CA THR A 61 5.31 -17.42 0.18
C THR A 61 5.03 -16.67 1.49
N ALA A 62 5.47 -15.42 1.64
CA ALA A 62 5.27 -14.61 2.85
C ALA A 62 4.63 -13.26 2.54
N GLY A 63 3.74 -12.81 3.42
CA GLY A 63 3.05 -11.52 3.29
C GLY A 63 2.14 -11.19 4.47
N CYS A 64 1.56 -9.99 4.43
CA CYS A 64 0.64 -9.43 5.42
C CYS A 64 -0.66 -8.95 4.76
N VAL A 65 -1.78 -9.03 5.48
CA VAL A 65 -3.07 -8.45 5.09
C VAL A 65 -3.56 -7.51 6.19
N TYR A 66 -3.79 -6.25 5.83
CA TYR A 66 -4.39 -5.23 6.69
C TYR A 66 -5.83 -4.93 6.25
N ARG A 67 -6.78 -4.79 7.18
CA ARG A 67 -8.21 -4.61 6.88
C ARG A 67 -8.84 -3.30 7.38
N GLY A 68 -8.03 -2.38 7.92
CA GLY A 68 -8.53 -1.19 8.61
C GLY A 68 -9.18 -1.56 9.93
N GLU A 69 -8.70 -0.96 11.00
CA GLU A 69 -9.45 -0.90 12.26
C GLU A 69 -10.40 0.29 12.24
#